data_AF-A0AAV0KPB4-F1
#
_entry.id   AF-A0AAV0KPB4-F1
#
_cell.length_a   1.000
_cell.length_b   1.000
_cell.length_c   1.000
_cell.angle_alpha   90.00
_cell.angle_beta   90.00
_cell.angle_gamma   90.00
#
_symmetry.space_group_name_H-M   'P 1'
#
loop_
_entity.id
_entity.type
_entity.pdbx_description
1 polymer ?
#
loop_
_entity_poly.entity_id
_entity_poly.type
_entity_poly.pdbx_seq_one_letter_code
_entity_poly.pdbx_strand_id
1 'polypeptide(L)'
;MKGRILSTEAIHAVQSLKRAYRTSEQPKLPNLSRLLKPDLVAVLRELLRQDLCHIALSVFSTLRLEFPDQKADLNLYGDAIFALLRNGMVDEIDGLVGELEAAAAEGKVDWEGDKGAVRVVKGVVEAGRKESTVKIVGMLRRSGCGDTWTADEYAVNFLCKGLRNGGEEGLAAEVEKEFGRIICGSVMP
;
A
#
# COMPACT_ATOMS: atom_id res chain seq x y z
N MET A 1 8.59 -12.29 -18.16
CA MET A 1 7.56 -11.23 -18.03
C MET A 1 6.38 -11.59 -18.93
N LYS A 2 5.28 -12.12 -18.40
CA LYS A 2 4.01 -12.18 -19.16
C LYS A 2 3.36 -10.80 -18.99
N GLY A 3 3.50 -9.95 -20.00
CA GLY A 3 2.85 -8.63 -20.03
C GLY A 3 1.35 -8.83 -19.89
N ARG A 4 0.77 -8.30 -18.80
CA ARG A 4 -0.69 -8.21 -18.67
C ARG A 4 -1.14 -7.15 -19.67
N ILE A 5 -1.88 -7.57 -20.68
CA ILE A 5 -2.38 -6.70 -21.74
C ILE A 5 -3.44 -5.80 -21.09
N LEU A 6 -3.22 -4.49 -21.12
CA LEU A 6 -4.24 -3.50 -20.79
C LEU A 6 -5.37 -3.62 -21.81
N SER A 7 -6.63 -3.52 -21.36
CA SER A 7 -7.74 -3.35 -22.30
C SER A 7 -7.55 -2.08 -23.12
N THR A 8 -8.17 -2.03 -24.31
CA THR A 8 -8.15 -0.83 -25.16
C THR A 8 -8.69 0.40 -24.39
N GLU A 9 -9.71 0.21 -23.55
CA GLU A 9 -10.26 1.26 -22.69
C GLU A 9 -9.24 1.76 -21.66
N ALA A 10 -8.53 0.85 -20.97
CA ALA A 10 -7.47 1.22 -20.04
C ALA A 10 -6.32 1.97 -20.74
N ILE A 11 -5.93 1.55 -21.95
CA ILE A 11 -4.91 2.24 -22.75
C ILE A 11 -5.38 3.66 -23.08
N HIS A 12 -6.59 3.82 -23.61
CA HIS A 12 -7.14 5.13 -23.96
C HIS A 12 -7.28 6.05 -22.74
N ALA A 13 -7.66 5.50 -21.59
CA ALA A 13 -7.74 6.23 -20.33
C ALA A 13 -6.37 6.74 -19.88
N VAL A 14 -5.33 5.89 -19.85
CA VAL A 14 -3.95 6.30 -19.51
C VAL A 14 -3.48 7.42 -20.44
N GLN A 15 -3.68 7.29 -21.75
CA GLN A 15 -3.24 8.31 -22.70
C GLN A 15 -4.00 9.62 -22.54
N SER A 16 -5.31 9.55 -22.25
CA SER A 16 -6.14 10.75 -22.02
C SER A 16 -5.74 11.47 -20.73
N LEU A 17 -5.47 10.72 -19.65
CA LEU A 17 -4.95 11.27 -18.40
C LEU A 17 -3.61 11.97 -18.62
N LYS A 18 -2.66 11.31 -19.29
CA LYS A 18 -1.34 11.91 -19.60
C LYS A 18 -1.45 13.18 -20.43
N ARG A 19 -2.38 13.23 -21.39
CA ARG A 19 -2.64 14.44 -22.18
C ARG A 19 -3.21 15.56 -21.31
N ALA A 20 -4.19 15.27 -20.47
CA ALA A 20 -4.81 16.28 -19.59
C ALA A 20 -3.77 16.94 -18.67
N TYR A 21 -2.92 16.14 -18.03
CA TYR A 21 -1.87 16.61 -17.11
C TYR A 21 -0.67 17.30 -17.79
N ARG A 22 -0.51 17.16 -19.12
CA ARG A 22 0.50 17.91 -19.88
C ARG A 22 0.05 19.30 -20.28
N THR A 23 -1.27 19.50 -20.43
CA THR A 23 -1.83 20.70 -21.05
C THR A 23 -2.31 21.73 -20.00
N SER A 24 -2.51 21.32 -18.76
CA SER A 24 -3.02 22.19 -17.69
C SER A 24 -2.31 21.91 -16.37
N GLU A 25 -2.00 22.98 -15.62
CA GLU A 25 -1.56 22.90 -14.22
C GLU A 25 -2.68 22.44 -13.28
N GLN A 26 -3.95 22.64 -13.67
CA GLN A 26 -5.14 22.12 -13.01
C GLN A 26 -5.90 21.20 -13.99
N PRO A 27 -5.46 19.96 -14.18
CA PRO A 27 -6.04 19.06 -15.15
C PRO A 27 -7.42 18.59 -14.67
N LYS A 28 -8.45 18.85 -15.49
CA LYS A 28 -9.74 18.20 -15.30
C LYS A 28 -9.58 16.72 -15.65
N LEU A 29 -9.74 15.86 -14.66
CA LEU A 29 -9.71 14.41 -14.90
C LEU A 29 -10.75 14.05 -15.96
N PRO A 30 -10.39 13.21 -16.95
CA PRO A 30 -11.40 12.60 -17.80
C PRO A 30 -12.37 11.82 -16.92
N ASN A 31 -13.62 11.69 -17.36
CA ASN A 31 -14.61 10.95 -16.57
C ASN A 31 -14.22 9.46 -16.53
N LEU A 32 -13.67 9.03 -15.39
CA LEU A 32 -13.23 7.65 -15.15
C LEU A 32 -14.36 6.74 -14.64
N SER A 33 -15.53 7.28 -14.27
CA SER A 33 -16.64 6.51 -13.70
C SER A 33 -17.26 5.50 -14.67
N ARG A 34 -16.95 5.64 -15.97
CA ARG A 34 -17.37 4.69 -17.01
C ARG A 34 -16.44 3.49 -17.16
N LEU A 35 -15.24 3.55 -16.60
CA LEU A 35 -14.32 2.41 -16.65
C LEU A 35 -14.77 1.35 -15.65
N LEU A 36 -14.74 0.09 -16.10
CA LEU A 36 -14.91 -1.03 -15.20
C LEU A 36 -13.77 -1.02 -14.18
N LYS A 37 -14.05 -1.44 -12.94
CA LYS A 37 -13.04 -1.59 -11.88
C LYS A 37 -11.72 -2.22 -12.37
N PRO A 38 -11.71 -3.39 -13.04
CA PRO A 38 -10.44 -4.01 -13.48
C PRO A 38 -9.63 -3.09 -14.39
N ASP A 39 -10.29 -2.29 -15.24
CA ASP A 39 -9.63 -1.32 -16.09
C ASP A 39 -9.08 -0.16 -15.27
N LEU A 40 -9.84 0.36 -14.30
CA LEU A 40 -9.37 1.45 -13.44
C LEU A 40 -8.17 1.04 -12.58
N VAL A 41 -8.18 -0.19 -12.04
CA VAL A 41 -7.03 -0.78 -11.33
C VAL A 41 -5.84 -0.95 -12.28
N ALA A 42 -6.09 -1.34 -13.54
CA ALA A 42 -5.03 -1.51 -14.54
C ALA A 42 -4.41 -0.16 -14.95
N VAL A 43 -5.24 0.88 -15.13
CA VAL A 43 -4.81 2.28 -15.35
C VAL A 43 -3.92 2.73 -14.20
N LEU A 44 -4.38 2.55 -12.95
CA LEU A 44 -3.62 2.94 -11.77
C LEU A 44 -2.26 2.24 -11.71
N ARG A 45 -2.22 0.91 -11.89
CA ARG A 45 -0.97 0.14 -11.91
C ARG A 45 -0.03 0.61 -13.02
N GLU A 46 -0.55 0.94 -14.20
CA GLU A 46 0.26 1.44 -15.30
C GLU A 46 0.84 2.84 -15.01
N LEU A 47 0.07 3.72 -14.36
CA LEU A 47 0.57 5.04 -13.93
C LEU A 47 1.67 4.91 -12.87
N LEU A 48 1.47 4.05 -11.87
CA LEU A 48 2.49 3.74 -10.85
C LEU A 48 3.76 3.15 -11.47
N ARG A 49 3.62 2.30 -12.49
CA ARG A 49 4.74 1.72 -13.24
C ARG A 49 5.50 2.77 -14.07
N GLN A 50 4.83 3.82 -14.51
CA GLN A 50 5.43 4.95 -15.22
C GLN A 50 5.92 6.06 -14.26
N ASP A 51 5.87 5.84 -12.95
CA ASP A 51 6.22 6.82 -11.91
C ASP A 51 5.41 8.13 -12.00
N LEU A 52 4.22 8.10 -12.62
CA LEU A 52 3.30 9.23 -12.71
C LEU A 52 2.47 9.36 -11.42
N CYS A 53 3.14 9.50 -10.29
CA CYS A 53 2.58 9.34 -8.95
C CYS A 53 1.43 10.31 -8.64
N HIS A 54 1.54 11.59 -9.00
CA HIS A 54 0.45 12.55 -8.80
C HIS A 54 -0.84 12.16 -9.53
N ILE A 55 -0.72 11.69 -10.78
CA ILE A 55 -1.87 11.20 -11.56
C ILE A 55 -2.40 9.91 -10.94
N ALA A 56 -1.51 9.02 -10.52
CA ALA A 56 -1.85 7.75 -9.90
C ALA A 56 -2.66 7.96 -8.60
N LEU A 57 -2.24 8.87 -7.71
CA LEU A 57 -2.97 9.18 -6.48
C LEU A 57 -4.38 9.68 -6.78
N SER A 58 -4.53 10.57 -7.75
CA SER A 58 -5.84 11.06 -8.19
C SER A 58 -6.76 9.94 -8.72
N VAL A 59 -6.21 9.00 -9.50
CA VAL A 59 -6.94 7.81 -9.94
C VAL A 59 -7.25 6.87 -8.77
N PHE A 60 -6.34 6.75 -7.79
CA PHE A 60 -6.54 5.94 -6.59
C PHE A 60 -7.71 6.47 -5.76
N SER A 61 -7.77 7.78 -5.51
CA SER A 61 -8.91 8.42 -4.83
C SER A 61 -10.22 8.18 -5.60
N THR A 62 -10.18 8.27 -6.94
CA THR A 62 -11.34 8.00 -7.80
C THR A 62 -11.80 6.54 -7.68
N LEU A 63 -10.89 5.57 -7.68
CA LEU A 63 -11.19 4.15 -7.49
C LEU A 63 -11.89 3.90 -6.14
N ARG A 64 -11.49 4.58 -5.08
CA ARG A 64 -12.12 4.43 -3.76
C ARG A 64 -13.52 5.07 -3.70
N LEU A 65 -13.69 6.22 -4.33
CA LEU A 65 -14.98 6.93 -4.39
C LEU A 65 -16.02 6.19 -5.23
N GLU A 66 -15.63 5.66 -6.39
CA GLU A 66 -16.53 4.93 -7.29
C GLU A 66 -16.88 3.52 -6.76
N PHE A 67 -16.04 2.95 -5.90
CA PHE A 67 -16.23 1.60 -5.36
C PHE A 67 -16.08 1.54 -3.82
N PRO A 68 -16.95 2.23 -3.05
CA PRO A 68 -16.81 2.43 -1.61
C PRO A 68 -17.03 1.18 -0.75
N ASP A 69 -17.75 0.19 -1.27
CA ASP A 69 -18.09 -1.05 -0.56
C ASP A 69 -16.98 -2.11 -0.61
N GLN A 70 -15.86 -1.81 -1.29
CA GLN A 70 -14.81 -2.78 -1.53
C GLN A 70 -13.72 -2.74 -0.48
N LYS A 71 -13.20 -3.92 -0.17
CA LYS A 71 -12.02 -4.04 0.68
C LYS A 71 -10.79 -3.40 0.01
N ALA A 72 -9.94 -2.79 0.82
CA ALA A 72 -8.65 -2.25 0.40
C ALA A 72 -7.77 -3.38 -0.17
N ASP A 73 -7.22 -3.16 -1.36
CA ASP A 73 -6.22 -4.06 -1.95
C ASP A 73 -4.83 -3.69 -1.42
N LEU A 74 -4.34 -4.43 -0.41
CA LEU A 74 -3.02 -4.20 0.20
C LEU A 74 -1.86 -4.30 -0.80
N ASN A 75 -1.99 -5.07 -1.88
CA ASN A 75 -0.94 -5.10 -2.92
C ASN A 75 -0.89 -3.77 -3.67
N LEU A 76 -2.06 -3.18 -3.94
CA LEU A 76 -2.17 -1.89 -4.61
C LEU A 76 -1.65 -0.75 -3.72
N TYR A 77 -1.95 -0.77 -2.42
CA TYR A 77 -1.35 0.16 -1.45
C TYR A 77 0.17 -0.01 -1.40
N GLY A 78 0.67 -1.25 -1.34
CA GLY A 78 2.10 -1.52 -1.39
C GLY A 78 2.77 -0.98 -2.66
N ASP A 79 2.18 -1.24 -3.83
CA ASP A 79 2.67 -0.70 -5.11
C ASP A 79 2.70 0.83 -5.13
N ALA A 80 1.68 1.49 -4.58
CA ALA A 80 1.62 2.94 -4.46
C ALA A 80 2.71 3.48 -3.53
N ILE A 81 2.85 2.92 -2.33
CA ILE A 81 3.89 3.32 -1.35
C ILE A 81 5.29 3.21 -1.96
N PHE A 82 5.60 2.09 -2.63
CA PHE A 82 6.90 1.92 -3.28
C PHE A 82 7.11 2.88 -4.45
N ALA A 83 6.06 3.25 -5.19
CA ALA A 83 6.16 4.26 -6.23
C ALA A 83 6.45 5.65 -5.64
N LEU A 84 5.74 6.04 -4.60
CA LEU A 84 5.96 7.30 -3.90
C LEU A 84 7.37 7.39 -3.32
N LEU A 85 7.85 6.30 -2.71
CA LEU A 85 9.21 6.21 -2.17
C LEU A 85 10.27 6.45 -3.26
N ARG A 86 10.15 5.79 -4.42
CA ARG A 86 11.07 6.00 -5.55
C ARG A 86 11.06 7.43 -6.09
N ASN A 87 9.96 8.15 -5.92
CA ASN A 87 9.78 9.53 -6.37
C ASN A 87 10.00 10.56 -5.26
N GLY A 88 10.42 10.14 -4.05
CA GLY A 88 10.67 11.05 -2.92
C GLY A 88 9.40 11.69 -2.33
N MET A 89 8.21 11.20 -2.67
CA MET A 89 6.92 11.74 -2.25
C MET A 89 6.49 11.17 -0.90
N VAL A 90 7.34 11.33 0.11
CA VAL A 90 7.19 10.66 1.41
C VAL A 90 6.00 11.15 2.24
N ASP A 91 5.53 12.38 2.03
CA ASP A 91 4.36 12.91 2.74
C ASP A 91 3.05 12.28 2.26
N GLU A 92 2.97 11.93 0.96
CA GLU A 92 1.82 11.24 0.38
C GLU A 92 1.70 9.80 0.91
N ILE A 93 2.80 9.21 1.38
CA ILE A 93 2.79 7.88 2.03
C ILE A 93 1.98 7.95 3.33
N ASP A 94 2.12 9.02 4.12
CA ASP A 94 1.34 9.19 5.34
C ASP A 94 -0.15 9.38 5.04
N GLY A 95 -0.46 10.12 3.96
CA GLY A 95 -1.81 10.23 3.44
C GLY A 95 -2.42 8.87 3.13
N LEU A 96 -1.74 8.04 2.35
CA LEU A 96 -2.18 6.68 2.03
C LEU A 96 -2.34 5.79 3.27
N VAL A 97 -1.45 5.92 4.27
CA VAL A 97 -1.56 5.14 5.50
C VAL A 97 -2.76 5.59 6.34
N GLY A 98 -3.04 6.90 6.41
CA GLY A 98 -4.25 7.42 7.06
C GLY A 98 -5.54 6.95 6.37
N GLU A 99 -5.53 6.91 5.03
CA GLU A 99 -6.63 6.36 4.25
C GLU A 99 -6.86 4.85 4.50
N LEU A 100 -5.78 4.09 4.60
CA LEU A 100 -5.83 2.67 4.94
C LEU A 100 -6.31 2.44 6.37
N GLU A 101 -5.91 3.31 7.31
CA GLU A 101 -6.37 3.30 8.70
C GLU A 101 -7.87 3.54 8.82
N ALA A 102 -8.41 4.51 8.09
CA ALA A 102 -9.85 4.72 8.01
C ALA A 102 -10.58 3.48 7.47
N ALA A 103 -10.06 2.88 6.38
CA ALA A 103 -10.63 1.65 5.84
C ALA A 103 -10.56 0.48 6.82
N ALA A 104 -9.48 0.36 7.60
CA ALA A 104 -9.34 -0.70 8.60
C ALA A 104 -10.32 -0.53 9.76
N ALA A 105 -10.57 0.71 10.20
CA ALA A 105 -11.56 1.03 11.22
C ALA A 105 -12.99 0.66 10.79
N GLU A 106 -13.29 0.74 9.50
CA GLU A 106 -14.56 0.29 8.91
C GLU A 106 -14.62 -1.24 8.64
N GLY A 107 -13.58 -2.00 9.00
CA GLY A 107 -13.51 -3.43 8.70
C GLY A 107 -13.31 -3.76 7.22
N LYS A 108 -12.90 -2.77 6.41
CA LYS A 108 -12.71 -2.89 4.95
C LYS A 108 -11.28 -3.25 4.57
N VAL A 109 -10.49 -3.81 5.48
CA VAL A 109 -9.13 -4.26 5.18
C VAL A 109 -9.00 -5.73 5.54
N ASP A 110 -8.52 -6.50 4.57
CA ASP A 110 -8.21 -7.91 4.76
C ASP A 110 -6.72 -8.07 4.96
N TRP A 111 -6.32 -8.25 6.22
CA TRP A 111 -4.92 -8.39 6.61
C TRP A 111 -4.43 -9.83 6.50
N GLU A 112 -5.32 -10.81 6.25
CA GLU A 112 -5.00 -12.25 6.17
C GLU A 112 -4.22 -12.65 4.89
N GLY A 113 -3.76 -11.67 4.10
CA GLY A 113 -2.98 -11.90 2.88
C GLY A 113 -1.50 -11.53 3.02
N ASP A 114 -0.62 -12.55 3.15
CA ASP A 114 0.80 -12.38 3.44
C ASP A 114 1.54 -11.37 2.54
N LYS A 115 1.37 -11.42 1.23
CA LYS A 115 2.23 -10.66 0.30
C LYS A 115 1.92 -9.17 0.25
N GLY A 116 0.64 -8.80 0.28
CA GLY A 116 0.23 -7.40 0.18
C GLY A 116 0.55 -6.64 1.46
N ALA A 117 0.26 -7.26 2.59
CA ALA A 117 0.42 -6.66 3.89
C ALA A 117 1.91 -6.50 4.27
N VAL A 118 2.74 -7.53 4.02
CA VAL A 118 4.21 -7.43 4.15
C VAL A 118 4.78 -6.33 3.27
N ARG A 119 4.25 -6.16 2.04
CA ARG A 119 4.69 -5.10 1.12
C ARG A 119 4.36 -3.71 1.65
N VAL A 120 3.19 -3.50 2.24
CA VAL A 120 2.83 -2.23 2.89
C VAL A 120 3.79 -1.94 4.06
N VAL A 121 3.99 -2.90 4.96
CA VAL A 121 4.91 -2.75 6.11
C VAL A 121 6.30 -2.36 5.62
N LYS A 122 6.85 -3.13 4.67
CA LYS A 122 8.19 -2.88 4.12
C LYS A 122 8.30 -1.49 3.52
N GLY A 123 7.33 -1.09 2.69
CA GLY A 123 7.34 0.22 2.04
C GLY A 123 7.32 1.39 3.03
N VAL A 124 6.52 1.30 4.09
CA VAL A 124 6.43 2.38 5.10
C VAL A 124 7.69 2.45 5.96
N VAL A 125 8.27 1.29 6.33
CA VAL A 125 9.53 1.24 7.08
C VAL A 125 10.70 1.77 6.23
N GLU A 126 10.77 1.40 4.95
CA GLU A 126 11.78 1.94 4.02
C GLU A 126 11.64 3.44 3.82
N ALA A 127 10.41 3.97 3.87
CA ALA A 127 10.15 5.41 3.82
C ALA A 127 10.57 6.17 5.09
N GLY A 128 10.98 5.46 6.16
CA GLY A 128 11.37 6.08 7.43
C GLY A 128 10.23 6.82 8.13
N ARG A 129 8.97 6.58 7.74
CA ARG A 129 7.81 7.24 8.33
C ARG A 129 7.44 6.55 9.64
N LYS A 130 7.99 7.08 10.73
CA LYS A 130 7.81 6.56 12.09
C LYS A 130 6.33 6.37 12.45
N GLU A 131 5.54 7.43 12.40
CA GLU A 131 4.13 7.40 12.82
C GLU A 131 3.32 6.43 11.98
N SER A 132 3.53 6.45 10.66
CA SER A 132 2.89 5.53 9.73
C SER A 132 3.27 4.07 9.99
N THR A 133 4.52 3.79 10.37
CA THR A 133 4.97 2.44 10.73
C THR A 133 4.22 1.96 11.97
N VAL A 134 4.11 2.79 13.00
CA VAL A 134 3.37 2.48 14.22
C VAL A 134 1.89 2.22 13.92
N LYS A 135 1.27 3.03 13.05
CA LYS A 135 -0.13 2.84 12.63
C LYS A 135 -0.36 1.50 11.95
N ILE A 136 0.49 1.12 10.98
CA ILE A 136 0.38 -0.17 10.30
C ILE A 136 0.49 -1.32 11.32
N VAL A 137 1.51 -1.30 12.18
CA VAL A 137 1.68 -2.35 13.22
C VAL A 137 0.46 -2.41 14.15
N GLY A 138 -0.06 -1.26 14.57
CA GLY A 138 -1.26 -1.19 15.40
C GLY A 138 -2.49 -1.80 14.72
N MET A 139 -2.65 -1.59 13.41
CA MET A 139 -3.73 -2.21 12.64
C MET A 139 -3.59 -3.73 12.54
N LEU A 140 -2.38 -4.23 12.30
CA LEU A 140 -2.09 -5.67 12.23
C LEU A 140 -2.42 -6.41 13.53
N ARG A 141 -2.15 -5.76 14.67
CA ARG A 141 -2.52 -6.31 15.97
C ARG A 141 -4.02 -6.38 16.15
N ARG A 142 -4.73 -5.29 15.83
CA ARG A 142 -6.19 -5.23 15.96
C ARG A 142 -6.91 -6.21 15.03
N SER A 143 -6.30 -6.56 13.89
CA SER A 143 -6.86 -7.56 12.98
C SER A 143 -6.63 -9.00 13.42
N GLY A 144 -5.88 -9.25 14.52
CA GLY A 144 -5.56 -10.60 14.97
C GLY A 144 -4.52 -11.32 14.09
N CYS A 145 -3.82 -10.59 13.22
CA CYS A 145 -2.82 -11.18 12.33
C CYS A 145 -1.54 -11.60 13.05
N GLY A 146 -1.37 -11.29 14.34
CA GLY A 146 -0.19 -11.67 15.12
C GLY A 146 0.18 -13.16 15.03
N ASP A 147 -0.81 -14.05 14.91
CA ASP A 147 -0.60 -15.50 14.87
C ASP A 147 -0.53 -16.10 13.45
N THR A 148 -1.07 -15.39 12.44
CA THR A 148 -1.18 -15.89 11.05
C THR A 148 -0.27 -15.17 10.06
N TRP A 149 0.36 -14.07 10.47
CA TRP A 149 1.23 -13.25 9.64
C TRP A 149 2.57 -13.94 9.36
N THR A 150 2.77 -14.44 8.14
CA THR A 150 4.07 -14.99 7.73
C THR A 150 4.96 -13.89 7.14
N ALA A 151 5.35 -12.91 7.96
CA ALA A 151 6.48 -12.07 7.57
C ALA A 151 7.72 -12.95 7.45
N ASP A 152 8.53 -12.71 6.42
CA ASP A 152 9.88 -13.25 6.42
C ASP A 152 10.64 -12.68 7.63
N GLU A 153 11.57 -13.47 8.18
CA GLU A 153 12.45 -13.06 9.28
C GLU A 153 13.13 -11.71 8.99
N TYR A 154 13.43 -11.47 7.71
CA TYR A 154 13.96 -10.20 7.23
C TYR A 154 13.00 -9.03 7.48
N ALA A 155 11.71 -9.13 7.16
CA ALA A 155 10.73 -8.07 7.35
C ALA A 155 10.47 -7.80 8.83
N VAL A 156 10.45 -8.84 9.69
CA VAL A 156 10.34 -8.64 11.14
C VAL A 156 11.57 -7.90 11.66
N ASN A 157 12.78 -8.33 11.31
CA ASN A 157 14.01 -7.65 11.71
C ASN A 157 14.09 -6.22 11.17
N PHE A 158 13.69 -6.02 9.93
CA PHE A 158 13.66 -4.71 9.29
C PHE A 158 12.66 -3.77 9.97
N LEU A 159 11.46 -4.28 10.29
CA LEU A 159 10.45 -3.55 11.05
C LEU A 159 10.95 -3.19 12.45
N CYS A 160 11.52 -4.14 13.21
CA CYS A 160 12.09 -3.87 14.53
C CYS A 160 13.19 -2.81 14.47
N LYS A 161 14.07 -2.88 13.44
CA LYS A 161 15.10 -1.87 13.21
C LYS A 161 14.51 -0.49 12.90
N GLY A 162 13.49 -0.43 12.04
CA GLY A 162 12.77 0.80 11.73
C GLY A 162 12.13 1.45 12.96
N LEU A 163 11.45 0.65 13.78
CA LEU A 163 10.84 1.09 15.04
C LEU A 163 11.90 1.61 16.03
N ARG A 164 13.01 0.89 16.23
CA ARG A 164 14.13 1.33 17.08
C ARG A 164 14.76 2.64 16.59
N ASN A 165 14.98 2.76 15.29
CA ASN A 165 15.48 4.00 14.68
C ASN A 165 14.51 5.17 14.88
N GLY A 166 13.21 4.87 14.94
CA GLY A 166 12.16 5.84 15.30
C GLY A 166 12.06 6.12 16.80
N GLY A 167 12.81 5.43 17.66
CA GLY A 167 12.72 5.56 19.13
C GLY A 167 11.56 4.78 19.77
N GLU A 168 10.92 3.88 19.03
CA GLU A 168 9.83 3.02 19.53
C GLU A 168 10.37 1.67 20.02
N GLU A 169 11.31 1.68 20.97
CA GLU A 169 11.95 0.45 21.44
C GLU A 169 10.98 -0.55 22.07
N GLY A 170 9.97 -0.06 22.80
CA GLY A 170 8.93 -0.90 23.39
C GLY A 170 8.12 -1.63 22.33
N LEU A 171 7.66 -0.91 21.30
CA LEU A 171 6.93 -1.52 20.19
C LEU A 171 7.81 -2.50 19.41
N ALA A 172 9.10 -2.18 19.20
CA ALA A 172 10.03 -3.10 18.55
C ALA A 172 10.20 -4.41 19.32
N ALA A 173 10.36 -4.34 20.65
CA ALA A 173 10.49 -5.52 21.50
C ALA A 173 9.21 -6.36 21.51
N GLU A 174 8.04 -5.71 21.49
CA GLU A 174 6.76 -6.40 21.37
C GLU A 174 6.57 -7.06 20.00
N VAL A 175 6.90 -6.38 18.90
CA VAL A 175 6.88 -6.96 17.54
C VAL A 175 7.82 -8.16 17.45
N GLU A 176 9.01 -8.07 18.01
CA GLU A 176 9.95 -9.20 18.07
C GLU A 176 9.39 -10.37 18.89
N LYS A 177 8.69 -10.09 20.00
CA LYS A 177 8.04 -11.12 20.83
C LYS A 177 6.83 -11.77 20.15
N GLU A 178 6.08 -11.01 19.36
CA GLU A 178 4.84 -11.41 18.68
C GLU A 178 5.16 -12.18 17.39
N PHE A 179 5.98 -11.59 16.52
CA PHE A 179 6.30 -12.13 15.19
C PHE A 179 7.62 -12.93 15.15
N GLY A 180 8.52 -12.76 16.11
CA GLY A 180 9.77 -13.53 16.18
C GLY A 180 9.59 -14.98 16.66
N ARG A 181 8.43 -15.35 17.23
CA ARG A 181 8.15 -16.74 17.63
C ARG A 181 7.96 -17.70 16.45
N ILE A 182 7.65 -17.19 15.26
CA ILE A 182 7.59 -17.98 14.01
C ILE A 182 8.98 -18.58 13.69
N ILE A 183 10.06 -17.98 14.20
CA ILE A 183 11.45 -18.40 14.01
C ILE A 183 11.82 -19.62 14.88
N CYS A 184 11.10 -19.89 15.97
CA CYS A 184 11.45 -20.96 16.91
C CYS A 184 10.51 -22.18 16.88
N GLY A 185 9.61 -22.25 15.90
CA GLY A 185 8.57 -23.29 15.78
C GLY A 185 8.94 -24.50 14.91
N SER A 186 10.22 -24.81 14.72
CA SER A 186 10.63 -26.04 14.02
C SER A 186 11.80 -26.77 14.66
N VAL A 187 11.76 -26.97 15.99
CA VAL A 187 12.20 -28.23 16.63
C VAL A 187 11.43 -28.38 17.94
N MET A 188 10.52 -29.34 18.02
CA MET A 188 10.18 -30.01 19.28
C MET A 188 10.51 -31.50 19.07
N PRO A 189 11.24 -32.16 19.99
CA PRO A 189 11.60 -33.57 19.89
C PRO A 189 10.40 -34.51 19.98
#